data_AF-A0A4Q0YNJ1-F1
#
_entry.id   AF-A0A4Q0YNJ1-F1
#
_cell.length_a   1.000
_cell.length_b   1.000
_cell.length_c   1.000
_cell.angle_alpha   90.00
_cell.angle_beta   90.00
_cell.angle_gamma   90.00
#
_symmetry.space_group_name_H-M   'P 1'
#
loop_
_entity.id
_entity.type
_entity.pdbx_description
1 polymer ?
#
loop_
_entity_poly.entity_id
_entity_poly.type
_entity_poly.pdbx_seq_one_letter_code
_entity_poly.pdbx_strand_id
1 'polypeptide(L)'
;MIWGANYHICQVEGEGVPIKMTRVGDKLVYTESDSGPEFSFNCKLEFSLHDNKLTISDSNFDCSNWVFTCGARVGLDGVELPKVSQTCPVSD
;
A
#
# COMPACT_ATOMS: atom_id res chain seq x y z
N MET A 1 14.67 9.67 -1.00
CA MET A 1 13.67 10.12 -2.00
C MET A 1 12.32 9.74 -1.44
N ILE A 2 11.39 10.68 -1.30
CA ILE A 2 10.11 10.47 -0.61
C ILE A 2 8.97 10.82 -1.55
N TRP A 3 7.90 10.06 -1.44
CA TRP A 3 6.64 10.21 -2.16
C TRP A 3 5.58 10.57 -1.11
N GLY A 4 4.84 11.68 -1.23
CA GLY A 4 3.95 12.08 -0.13
C GLY A 4 2.81 13.06 -0.42
N ALA A 5 1.62 12.71 0.10
CA ALA A 5 0.98 13.38 1.25
C ALA A 5 1.10 12.41 2.46
N ASN A 6 0.92 12.87 3.71
CA ASN A 6 1.09 12.09 4.96
C ASN A 6 0.28 10.78 5.01
N TYR A 7 0.68 9.74 4.29
CA TYR A 7 0.05 8.43 4.29
C TYR A 7 0.81 7.54 5.26
N HIS A 8 0.25 7.36 6.45
CA HIS A 8 0.76 6.43 7.45
C HIS A 8 -0.10 5.17 7.43
N ILE A 9 0.51 4.04 7.08
CA ILE A 9 -0.08 2.73 7.36
C ILE A 9 0.12 2.49 8.85
N CYS A 10 -0.97 2.58 9.60
CA CYS A 10 -0.95 2.53 11.06
C CYS A 10 -0.77 1.09 11.57
N GLN A 11 -1.27 0.12 10.82
CA GLN A 11 -1.15 -1.30 11.11
C GLN A 11 -1.11 -2.10 9.81
N VAL A 12 -0.21 -3.10 9.78
CA VAL A 12 -0.18 -4.18 8.81
C VAL A 12 -0.44 -5.44 9.62
N GLU A 13 -1.42 -6.24 9.24
CA GLU A 13 -1.62 -7.54 9.90
C GLU A 13 -0.52 -8.50 9.44
N GLY A 14 0.46 -8.76 10.31
CA GLY A 14 1.61 -9.63 10.04
C GLY A 14 2.75 -9.43 11.04
N GLU A 15 3.57 -10.46 11.25
CA GLU A 15 4.78 -10.33 12.08
C GLU A 15 5.72 -9.30 11.43
N GLY A 16 6.35 -8.42 12.23
CA GLY A 16 7.05 -7.17 11.86
C GLY A 16 8.25 -7.26 10.89
N VAL A 17 8.11 -8.05 9.84
CA VAL A 17 9.02 -8.26 8.72
C VAL A 17 8.57 -7.33 7.58
N PRO A 18 9.50 -6.79 6.77
CA PRO A 18 9.13 -6.00 5.60
C PRO A 18 8.16 -6.76 4.69
N ILE A 19 7.11 -6.07 4.23
CA ILE A 19 6.14 -6.60 3.27
C ILE A 19 6.87 -6.97 1.99
N LYS A 20 6.80 -8.25 1.61
CA LYS A 20 7.41 -8.73 0.38
C LYS A 20 6.53 -8.36 -0.80
N MET A 21 7.11 -7.62 -1.74
CA MET A 21 6.45 -7.23 -2.99
C MET A 21 7.15 -7.89 -4.17
N THR A 22 6.36 -8.27 -5.18
CA THR A 22 6.87 -8.86 -6.43
C THR A 22 6.88 -7.80 -7.53
N ARG A 23 7.97 -7.71 -8.28
CA ARG A 23 8.03 -6.83 -9.45
C ARG A 23 7.35 -7.49 -10.65
N VAL A 24 6.34 -6.85 -11.22
CA VAL A 24 5.63 -7.27 -12.43
C VAL A 24 5.70 -6.13 -13.43
N GLY A 25 6.62 -6.22 -14.40
CA GLY A 25 6.92 -5.14 -15.32
C GLY A 25 7.47 -3.90 -14.61
N ASP A 26 6.77 -2.78 -14.75
CA ASP A 26 7.01 -1.49 -14.10
C ASP A 26 6.31 -1.33 -12.74
N LYS A 27 5.52 -2.32 -12.32
CA LYS A 27 4.80 -2.31 -11.05
C LYS A 27 5.48 -3.13 -9.97
N LEU A 28 5.34 -2.69 -8.72
CA LEU A 28 5.51 -3.51 -7.53
C LEU A 28 4.14 -3.97 -7.07
N VAL A 29 3.94 -5.27 -6.94
CA VAL A 29 2.65 -5.88 -6.64
C VAL A 29 2.76 -6.67 -5.34
N TYR A 30 1.84 -6.42 -4.44
CA TYR A 30 1.60 -7.23 -3.26
C TYR A 30 0.27 -7.96 -3.44
N THR A 31 0.25 -9.24 -3.08
CA THR A 31 -0.94 -10.06 -3.13
C THR A 31 -1.06 -10.86 -1.85
N GLU A 32 -2.22 -10.80 -1.23
CA GLU A 32 -2.59 -11.65 -0.10
C GLU A 32 -4.05 -12.01 -0.23
N SER A 33 -4.39 -13.26 0.05
CA SER A 33 -5.76 -13.74 -0.06
C SER A 33 -6.00 -14.81 0.97
N ASP A 34 -7.17 -14.74 1.60
CA ASP A 34 -7.73 -15.84 2.37
C ASP A 34 -9.02 -16.29 1.69
N SER A 35 -9.21 -17.61 1.64
CA SER A 35 -10.38 -18.26 1.04
C SER A 35 -10.99 -19.22 2.05
N GLY A 36 -11.21 -18.72 3.27
CA GLY A 36 -11.85 -19.44 4.36
C GLY A 36 -13.38 -19.55 4.18
N PRO A 37 -14.02 -20.54 4.83
CA PRO A 37 -15.46 -20.75 4.75
C PRO A 37 -16.29 -19.66 5.46
N GLU A 38 -15.69 -18.94 6.41
CA GLU A 38 -16.38 -17.87 7.17
C GLU A 38 -16.03 -16.47 6.66
N PHE A 39 -14.88 -16.33 6.00
CA PHE A 39 -14.38 -15.06 5.49
C PHE A 39 -13.44 -15.29 4.30
N SER A 40 -13.61 -14.48 3.26
CA SER A 40 -12.76 -14.51 2.07
C SER A 40 -12.40 -13.10 1.65
N PHE A 41 -11.12 -12.86 1.36
CA PHE A 41 -10.65 -11.61 0.79
C PHE A 41 -9.55 -11.89 -0.23
N ASN A 42 -9.38 -10.97 -1.17
CA ASN A 42 -8.31 -11.03 -2.16
C ASN A 42 -7.67 -9.65 -2.29
N CYS A 43 -6.73 -9.34 -1.41
CA CYS A 43 -5.95 -8.12 -1.51
C CYS A 43 -4.96 -8.21 -2.68
N LYS A 44 -5.07 -7.27 -3.62
CA LYS A 44 -4.05 -7.00 -4.63
C LYS A 44 -3.70 -5.51 -4.63
N LEU A 45 -2.55 -5.19 -4.04
CA LEU A 45 -2.05 -3.82 -3.95
C LEU A 45 -0.96 -3.60 -5.00
N GLU A 46 -1.19 -2.68 -5.94
CA GLU A 46 -0.24 -2.35 -7.00
C GLU A 46 0.36 -0.96 -6.78
N PHE A 47 1.68 -0.85 -6.94
CA PHE A 47 2.41 0.40 -6.93
C PHE A 47 3.05 0.60 -8.30
N SER A 48 2.75 1.70 -8.96
CA SER A 48 3.36 2.08 -10.24
C SER A 48 4.09 3.40 -10.11
N LEU A 49 5.26 3.49 -10.73
CA LEU A 49 6.06 4.72 -10.74
C LEU A 49 6.13 5.30 -12.16
N HIS A 50 5.46 6.42 -12.37
CA HIS A 50 5.45 7.14 -13.65
C HIS A 50 5.53 8.65 -13.42
N ASP A 51 6.20 9.39 -14.30
CA ASP A 51 6.22 10.87 -14.31
C ASP A 51 6.55 11.54 -12.98
N ASN A 52 7.47 10.95 -12.21
CA ASN A 52 7.73 11.40 -10.84
C ASN A 52 6.45 11.46 -9.98
N LYS A 53 5.61 10.43 -10.08
CA LYS A 53 4.50 10.11 -9.20
C LYS A 53 4.51 8.62 -8.86
N LEU A 54 4.19 8.32 -7.62
CA LEU A 54 3.89 6.97 -7.16
C LEU A 54 2.37 6.83 -7.09
N THR A 55 1.81 5.94 -7.88
CA THR A 55 0.37 5.63 -7.83
C THR A 55 0.17 4.31 -7.12
N ILE A 56 -0.81 4.27 -6.22
CA ILE A 56 -1.24 3.07 -5.50
C ILE A 56 -2.61 2.68 -6.05
N SER A 57 -2.81 1.40 -6.33
CA SER A 57 -4.10 0.84 -6.73
C SER A 57 -4.47 -0.34 -5.85
N ASP A 58 -5.72 -0.32 -5.40
CA ASP A 58 -6.39 -1.31 -4.55
C ASP A 58 -7.83 -1.44 -5.09
N SER A 59 -7.95 -1.89 -6.34
CA SER A 59 -9.17 -1.69 -7.15
C SER A 59 -10.42 -2.38 -6.60
N ASN A 60 -10.25 -3.42 -5.78
CA ASN A 60 -11.35 -4.09 -5.08
C ASN A 60 -11.48 -3.66 -3.62
N PHE A 61 -10.64 -2.74 -3.14
CA PHE A 61 -10.60 -2.22 -1.78
C PHE A 61 -10.33 -3.27 -0.69
N ASP A 62 -9.99 -4.51 -1.04
CA ASP A 62 -9.79 -5.58 -0.06
C ASP A 62 -8.51 -5.33 0.75
N CYS A 63 -7.48 -4.72 0.14
CA CYS A 63 -6.27 -4.39 0.87
C CYS A 63 -6.54 -3.36 1.96
N SER A 64 -7.22 -2.26 1.63
CA SER A 64 -7.55 -1.19 2.58
C SER A 64 -8.61 -1.57 3.62
N ASN A 65 -9.44 -2.56 3.34
CA ASN A 65 -10.45 -3.04 4.29
C ASN A 65 -9.93 -4.09 5.28
N TRP A 66 -8.97 -4.92 4.86
CA TRP A 66 -8.63 -6.14 5.60
C TRP A 66 -7.15 -6.26 5.98
N VAL A 67 -6.23 -5.77 5.16
CA VAL A 67 -4.79 -5.98 5.37
C VAL A 67 -4.11 -4.72 5.90
N PHE A 68 -4.44 -3.57 5.31
CA PHE A 68 -3.87 -2.26 5.59
C PHE A 68 -4.92 -1.37 6.23
N THR A 69 -4.97 -1.35 7.56
CA THR A 69 -5.97 -0.58 8.28
C THR A 69 -5.34 0.62 8.97
N CYS A 70 -5.97 1.79 8.80
CA CYS A 70 -5.81 2.91 9.71
C CYS A 70 -7.22 3.44 10.02
N GLY A 71 -7.47 3.86 11.26
CA GLY A 71 -8.82 4.06 11.84
C GLY A 71 -9.82 4.95 11.08
N ALA A 72 -9.42 5.58 9.98
CA ALA A 72 -10.29 6.32 9.07
C ALA A 72 -10.72 5.57 7.78
N ARG A 73 -10.37 4.28 7.58
CA ARG A 73 -10.69 3.48 6.38
C ARG A 73 -10.51 4.27 5.07
N VAL A 74 -9.36 4.93 4.94
CA VAL A 74 -9.04 5.67 3.72
C VAL A 74 -8.66 4.66 2.64
N GLY A 75 -9.44 4.63 1.56
CA GLY A 75 -9.17 3.75 0.42
C GLY A 75 -7.80 4.03 -0.19
N LEU A 76 -7.08 2.97 -0.52
CA LEU A 76 -5.75 3.05 -1.14
C LEU A 76 -5.82 3.23 -2.66
N ASP A 77 -6.97 2.97 -3.28
CA ASP A 77 -7.10 3.01 -4.73
C ASP A 77 -7.04 4.44 -5.29
N GLY A 78 -6.23 4.62 -6.33
CA GLY A 78 -6.06 5.90 -7.01
C GLY A 78 -5.25 6.92 -6.21
N VAL A 79 -4.62 6.54 -5.09
CA VAL A 79 -3.73 7.42 -4.34
C VAL A 79 -2.51 7.75 -5.20
N GLU A 80 -2.36 9.03 -5.54
CA GLU A 80 -1.17 9.55 -6.22
C GLU A 80 -0.30 10.34 -5.23
N LEU A 81 0.93 9.88 -5.02
CA LEU A 81 1.92 10.54 -4.20
C LEU A 81 2.95 11.22 -5.12
N PRO A 82 3.02 12.56 -5.14
CA PRO A 82 4.04 13.25 -5.92
C PRO A 82 5.42 13.05 -5.29
N LYS A 83 6.46 13.11 -6.13
CA LYS A 83 7.84 13.16 -5.65
C LYS A 83 8.05 14.45 -4.87
N VAL A 84 8.51 14.34 -3.63
CA VAL A 84 8.93 15.49 -2.84
C VAL A 84 10.45 15.53 -2.70
N SER A 85 11.01 16.73 -2.68
CA SER A 85 12.46 16.97 -2.53
C SER A 85 12.93 16.94 -1.07
N GLN A 86 12.02 16.79 -0.12
CA GLN A 86 12.33 16.70 1.30
C GLN A 86 12.87 15.32 1.68
N THR A 87 13.73 15.28 2.71
CA THR A 87 14.23 14.06 3.36
C THR A 87 13.36 13.72 4.58
N CYS A 88 13.29 12.44 4.95
CA CYS A 88 12.52 12.00 6.10
C CYS A 88 13.16 12.68 7.32
N PRO A 89 12.37 13.15 8.29
CA PRO A 89 12.94 13.50 9.58
C PRO A 89 13.71 12.28 10.09
N VAL A 90 14.98 12.48 10.46
CA VAL A 90 15.71 11.46 11.20
C VAL A 90 15.09 11.48 12.59
N SER A 91 14.44 10.39 12.99
CA SER A 91 14.00 10.21 14.36
C SER A 91 15.25 10.02 15.23
N ASP A 92 15.52 10.99 16.11
CA ASP A 92 16.50 10.88 17.19
C ASP A 92 16.06 9.86 18.26
#